data_AF-A0A7W1AYR8-F1
#
_entry.id   AF-A0A7W1AYR8-F1
#
_cell.length_a   1.000
_cell.length_b   1.000
_cell.length_c   1.000
_cell.angle_alpha   90.00
_cell.angle_beta   90.00
_cell.angle_gamma   90.00
#
_symmetry.space_group_name_H-M   'P 1'
#
loop_
_entity.id
_entity.type
_entity.pdbx_description
1 polymer ?
#
loop_
_entity_poly.entity_id
_entity_poly.type
_entity_poly.pdbx_seq_one_letter_code
_entity_poly.pdbx_strand_id
1 'polypeptide(L)'
;MRSGHRLLTTLLQERRVVVEVPVVEDLPLLLSELAALDIKASVYDPPKVNVRAVREKLGLSQDDFAVQYGLDASTVRNWEQGRSEPDKAARMALWVIATHPDAVREALAQREAPSVQWAVSQ
;
A
#
# COMPACT_ATOMS: atom_id res chain seq x y z
N MET A 1 -25.37 9.23 -18.81
CA MET A 1 -25.12 10.56 -18.21
C MET A 1 -25.00 10.59 -16.67
N ARG A 2 -25.53 9.62 -15.89
CA ARG A 2 -25.46 9.68 -14.41
C ARG A 2 -24.03 9.56 -13.82
N SER A 3 -23.13 8.82 -14.47
CA SER A 3 -21.77 8.60 -13.96
C SER A 3 -20.92 9.88 -13.96
N GLY A 4 -20.99 10.70 -15.01
CA GLY A 4 -20.21 11.96 -15.10
C GLY A 4 -20.62 12.99 -14.04
N HIS A 5 -21.93 13.13 -13.79
CA HIS A 5 -22.43 14.03 -12.75
C HIS A 5 -21.95 13.62 -11.35
N ARG A 6 -21.99 12.31 -11.02
CA ARG A 6 -21.47 11.80 -9.74
C ARG A 6 -19.99 12.16 -9.55
N LEU A 7 -19.17 11.98 -10.60
CA LEU A 7 -17.74 12.26 -10.55
C LEU A 7 -17.45 13.76 -10.32
N LEU A 8 -18.21 14.64 -10.99
CA LEU A 8 -18.09 16.09 -10.78
C LEU A 8 -18.50 16.49 -9.36
N THR A 9 -19.57 15.91 -8.82
CA THR A 9 -19.98 16.15 -7.43
C THR A 9 -18.89 15.70 -6.44
N THR A 10 -18.31 14.51 -6.63
CA THR A 10 -17.21 14.02 -5.78
C THR A 10 -15.97 14.92 -5.90
N LEU A 11 -15.62 15.39 -7.10
CA LEU A 11 -14.49 16.31 -7.31
C LEU A 11 -14.67 17.63 -6.56
N LEU A 12 -15.87 18.20 -6.57
CA LEU A 12 -16.17 19.44 -5.85
C LEU A 12 -16.06 19.28 -4.32
N GLN A 13 -16.34 18.08 -3.79
CA GLN A 13 -16.33 17.81 -2.36
C GLN A 13 -14.97 17.33 -1.84
N GLU A 14 -14.32 16.40 -2.54
CA GLU A 14 -13.11 15.71 -2.06
C GLU A 14 -11.81 16.26 -2.67
N ARG A 15 -11.90 17.17 -3.65
CA ARG A 15 -10.77 17.70 -4.45
C ARG A 15 -9.96 16.64 -5.20
N ARG A 16 -10.41 15.39 -5.20
CA ARG A 16 -9.85 14.26 -5.95
C ARG A 16 -10.95 13.25 -6.27
N VAL A 17 -10.79 12.51 -7.36
CA VAL A 17 -11.63 11.36 -7.68
C VAL A 17 -10.78 10.31 -8.36
N VAL A 18 -11.06 9.03 -8.08
CA VAL A 18 -10.44 7.91 -8.80
C VAL A 18 -11.43 7.43 -9.84
N VAL A 19 -10.98 7.33 -11.08
CA VAL A 19 -11.79 6.89 -12.22
C VAL A 19 -11.10 5.73 -12.92
N GLU A 20 -11.89 4.73 -13.28
CA GLU A 20 -11.47 3.73 -14.25
C GLU A 20 -11.62 4.34 -15.64
N VAL A 21 -10.52 4.42 -16.38
CA VAL A 21 -10.51 4.96 -17.74
C VAL A 21 -10.51 3.76 -18.70
N PRO A 22 -11.46 3.66 -19.64
CA PRO A 22 -11.42 2.61 -20.67
C PRO A 22 -10.11 2.74 -21.47
N VAL A 23 -9.64 1.61 -22.02
CA VAL A 23 -8.34 1.42 -22.69
C VAL A 23 -7.77 2.74 -23.22
N VAL A 24 -6.72 3.21 -22.55
CA VAL A 24 -5.99 4.42 -22.94
C VAL A 24 -4.86 4.00 -23.87
N GLU A 25 -4.98 4.31 -25.15
CA GLU A 25 -3.95 3.99 -26.14
C GLU A 25 -2.66 4.79 -25.89
N ASP A 26 -2.79 6.05 -25.47
CA ASP A 26 -1.67 6.94 -25.15
C ASP A 26 -1.94 7.68 -23.83
N LEU A 27 -1.41 7.13 -22.74
CA LEU A 27 -1.55 7.70 -21.40
C LEU A 27 -0.86 9.07 -21.26
N PRO A 28 0.39 9.28 -21.75
CA PRO A 28 1.00 10.60 -21.80
C PRO A 28 0.12 11.67 -22.49
N LEU A 29 -0.48 11.34 -23.63
CA LEU A 29 -1.38 12.26 -24.34
C LEU A 29 -2.59 12.62 -23.48
N LEU A 30 -3.29 11.61 -22.93
CA LEU A 30 -4.44 11.84 -22.04
C LEU A 30 -4.07 12.73 -20.84
N LEU A 31 -2.92 12.48 -20.21
CA LEU A 31 -2.46 13.30 -19.09
C LEU A 31 -2.18 14.74 -19.51
N SER A 32 -1.65 14.96 -20.71
CA SER A 32 -1.42 16.31 -21.26
C SER A 32 -2.71 17.06 -21.57
N GLU A 33 -3.73 16.36 -22.09
CA GLU A 33 -5.05 16.93 -22.37
C GLU A 33 -5.77 17.32 -21.08
N LEU A 34 -5.72 16.46 -20.07
CA LEU A 34 -6.27 16.78 -18.74
C LEU A 34 -5.53 17.96 -18.11
N ALA A 35 -4.19 18.01 -18.23
CA ALA A 35 -3.40 19.13 -17.72
C ALA A 35 -3.74 20.46 -18.42
N ALA A 36 -4.06 20.44 -19.73
CA ALA A 36 -4.51 21.62 -20.46
C ALA A 36 -5.86 22.16 -19.96
N LEU A 37 -6.65 21.33 -19.28
CA LEU A 37 -7.90 21.69 -18.60
C LEU A 37 -7.70 22.01 -17.10
N ASP A 38 -6.45 22.18 -16.65
CA ASP A 38 -6.06 22.34 -15.23
C ASP A 38 -6.47 21.15 -14.33
N ILE A 39 -6.67 19.98 -14.94
CA ILE A 39 -6.96 18.72 -14.23
C ILE A 39 -5.65 17.98 -14.03
N LYS A 40 -5.17 17.95 -12.77
CA LYS A 40 -4.03 17.11 -12.39
C LYS A 40 -4.49 15.66 -12.26
N ALA A 41 -4.02 14.81 -13.15
CA ALA A 41 -4.26 13.37 -13.12
C ALA A 41 -2.94 12.59 -13.02
N SER A 42 -3.00 11.43 -12.41
CA SER A 42 -1.90 10.47 -12.37
C SER A 42 -2.47 9.06 -12.32
N VAL A 43 -1.67 8.07 -12.72
CA VAL A 43 -1.99 6.68 -12.42
C VAL A 43 -2.05 6.52 -10.90
N TYR A 44 -3.11 5.90 -10.41
CA TYR A 44 -3.24 5.59 -9.00
C TYR A 44 -2.36 4.37 -8.67
N ASP A 45 -1.12 4.64 -8.24
CA ASP A 45 -0.18 3.63 -7.79
C ASP A 45 0.30 3.91 -6.36
N PRO A 46 0.45 2.85 -5.53
CA PRO A 46 1.09 3.00 -4.23
C PRO A 46 2.51 3.55 -4.40
N PRO A 47 2.95 4.46 -3.51
CA PRO A 47 4.26 5.07 -3.62
C PRO A 47 5.36 4.00 -3.61
N LYS A 48 6.48 4.29 -4.29
CA LYS A 48 7.68 3.47 -4.14
C LYS A 48 8.16 3.56 -2.70
N VAL A 49 8.47 2.42 -2.08
CA VAL A 49 8.90 2.35 -0.68
C VAL A 49 10.31 1.80 -0.60
N ASN A 50 11.18 2.50 0.12
CA ASN A 50 12.48 1.95 0.52
C ASN A 50 12.29 1.10 1.79
N VAL A 51 12.21 -0.22 1.62
CA VAL A 51 11.95 -1.17 2.71
C VAL A 51 12.97 -1.03 3.85
N ARG A 52 14.25 -0.89 3.51
CA ARG A 52 15.34 -0.72 4.48
C ARG A 52 15.13 0.52 5.32
N ALA A 53 14.85 1.66 4.69
CA ALA A 53 14.65 2.92 5.39
C ALA A 53 13.44 2.86 6.34
N VAL A 54 12.35 2.19 5.93
CA VAL A 54 11.18 1.97 6.80
C VAL A 54 11.57 1.14 8.02
N ARG A 55 12.24 0.01 7.82
CA ARG A 55 12.69 -0.87 8.90
C ARG A 55 13.64 -0.16 9.86
N GLU A 56 14.64 0.54 9.33
CA GLU A 56 15.65 1.24 10.13
C GLU A 56 15.06 2.36 10.96
N LYS A 57 14.07 3.09 10.42
CA LYS A 57 13.32 4.11 11.18
C LYS A 57 12.59 3.51 12.39
N LEU A 58 12.21 2.24 12.33
CA LEU A 58 11.56 1.51 13.42
C LEU A 58 12.55 0.84 14.38
N GLY A 59 13.86 0.90 14.10
CA GLY A 59 14.90 0.32 14.94
C GLY A 59 14.92 -1.22 14.95
N LEU A 60 14.39 -1.87 13.91
CA LEU A 60 14.22 -3.33 13.86
C LEU A 60 15.30 -4.01 13.01
N SER A 61 15.67 -5.24 13.39
CA SER A 61 16.42 -6.14 12.52
C SER A 61 15.53 -6.61 11.35
N GLN A 62 16.12 -7.20 10.30
CA GLN A 62 15.34 -7.73 9.17
C GLN A 62 14.34 -8.81 9.64
N ASP A 63 14.77 -9.65 10.57
CA ASP A 63 13.96 -10.75 11.10
C ASP A 63 12.85 -10.22 12.02
N ASP A 64 13.15 -9.25 12.91
CA ASP A 64 12.13 -8.64 13.78
C ASP A 64 11.08 -7.89 12.95
N PHE A 65 11.51 -7.18 11.90
CA PHE A 65 10.59 -6.49 10.99
C PHE A 65 9.68 -7.49 10.26
N ALA A 66 10.24 -8.60 9.81
CA ALA A 66 9.50 -9.65 9.15
C ALA A 66 8.44 -10.27 10.10
N VAL A 67 8.86 -10.67 11.31
CA VAL A 67 7.97 -11.25 12.32
C VAL A 67 6.87 -10.28 12.73
N GLN A 68 7.23 -9.03 13.05
CA GLN A 68 6.29 -8.03 13.58
C GLN A 68 5.18 -7.68 12.58
N TYR A 69 5.47 -7.72 11.28
CA TYR A 69 4.52 -7.34 10.23
C TYR A 69 4.03 -8.52 9.38
N GLY A 70 4.32 -9.76 9.79
CA GLY A 70 3.87 -10.97 9.12
C GLY A 70 4.43 -11.14 7.69
N LEU A 71 5.66 -10.65 7.46
CA LEU A 71 6.39 -10.81 6.20
C LEU A 71 7.36 -11.98 6.30
N ASP A 72 7.79 -12.49 5.14
CA ASP A 72 8.89 -13.45 5.08
C ASP A 72 10.25 -12.73 5.12
N ALA A 73 11.15 -13.17 5.99
CA ALA A 73 12.46 -12.53 6.19
C ALA A 73 13.35 -12.60 4.94
N SER A 74 13.23 -13.68 4.15
CA SER A 74 13.97 -13.81 2.89
C SER A 74 13.46 -12.81 1.84
N THR A 75 12.15 -12.54 1.86
CA THR A 75 11.48 -11.55 1.01
C THR A 75 11.92 -10.14 1.38
N VAL A 76 11.93 -9.78 2.66
CA VAL A 76 12.44 -8.48 3.15
C VAL A 76 13.89 -8.29 2.70
N ARG A 77 14.73 -9.31 2.88
CA ARG A 77 16.14 -9.28 2.45
C ARG A 77 16.27 -9.09 0.93
N ASN A 78 15.47 -9.80 0.13
CA ASN A 78 15.48 -9.67 -1.33
C ASN A 78 15.08 -8.27 -1.78
N TRP A 79 14.05 -7.67 -1.17
CA TRP A 79 13.65 -6.29 -1.45
C TRP A 79 14.73 -5.28 -1.07
N GLU A 80 15.33 -5.40 0.11
CA GLU A 80 16.40 -4.49 0.56
C GLU A 80 17.69 -4.59 -0.26
N GLN A 81 17.91 -5.72 -0.93
CA GLN A 81 19.07 -5.96 -1.79
C GLN A 81 18.76 -5.71 -3.27
N GLY A 82 17.52 -5.36 -3.62
CA GLY A 82 17.10 -5.15 -5.01
C GLY A 82 17.06 -6.41 -5.87
N ARG A 83 16.99 -7.61 -5.27
CA ARG A 83 16.82 -8.87 -6.02
C ARG A 83 15.40 -9.06 -6.53
N SER A 84 14.43 -8.44 -5.85
CA SER A 84 13.04 -8.36 -6.25
C SER A 84 12.47 -7.03 -5.75
N GLU A 85 11.29 -6.65 -6.25
CA GLU A 85 10.56 -5.47 -5.78
C GLU A 85 9.23 -5.87 -5.12
N PRO A 86 8.76 -5.10 -4.12
CA PRO A 86 7.42 -5.30 -3.59
C PRO A 86 6.37 -4.98 -4.65
N ASP A 87 5.37 -5.85 -4.79
CA ASP A 87 4.22 -5.60 -5.65
C ASP A 87 3.35 -4.43 -5.13
N LYS A 88 2.25 -4.12 -5.82
CA LYS A 88 1.36 -3.01 -5.42
C LYS A 88 0.80 -3.20 -4.00
N ALA A 89 0.38 -4.40 -3.63
CA ALA A 89 -0.19 -4.67 -2.33
C ALA A 89 0.87 -4.54 -1.21
N ALA A 90 2.05 -5.11 -1.44
CA ALA A 90 3.18 -5.00 -0.53
C ALA A 90 3.62 -3.54 -0.36
N ARG A 91 3.72 -2.74 -1.44
CA ARG A 91 4.04 -1.31 -1.34
C ARG A 91 3.00 -0.53 -0.54
N MET A 92 1.72 -0.84 -0.71
CA MET A 92 0.64 -0.26 0.09
C MET A 92 0.85 -0.58 1.58
N ALA A 93 1.03 -1.85 1.92
CA ALA A 93 1.25 -2.28 3.31
C ALA A 93 2.49 -1.62 3.92
N LEU A 94 3.62 -1.63 3.20
CA LEU A 94 4.86 -1.00 3.62
C LEU A 94 4.71 0.51 3.82
N TRP A 95 3.92 1.20 2.99
CA TRP A 95 3.61 2.61 3.16
C TRP A 95 2.79 2.89 4.43
N VAL A 96 1.79 2.04 4.70
CA VAL A 96 1.00 2.15 5.94
C VAL A 96 1.88 1.89 7.16
N ILE A 97 2.76 0.87 7.11
CA ILE A 97 3.74 0.61 8.18
C ILE A 97 4.67 1.83 8.39
N ALA A 98 5.13 2.47 7.32
CA ALA A 98 6.02 3.63 7.40
C ALA A 98 5.38 4.86 8.04
N THR A 99 4.05 5.00 7.89
CA THR A 99 3.29 6.19 8.32
C THR A 99 2.53 5.98 9.62
N HIS A 100 2.04 4.76 9.88
CA HIS A 100 1.20 4.39 11.01
C HIS A 100 1.60 3.00 11.57
N PRO A 101 2.84 2.82 12.03
CA PRO A 101 3.35 1.51 12.46
C PRO A 101 2.57 0.93 13.64
N ASP A 102 2.09 1.77 14.56
CA ASP A 102 1.30 1.35 15.73
C ASP A 102 -0.06 0.79 15.34
N ALA A 103 -0.77 1.45 14.43
CA ALA A 103 -2.08 1.00 13.97
C ALA A 103 -1.99 -0.38 13.28
N VAL A 104 -0.92 -0.62 12.51
CA VAL A 104 -0.69 -1.93 11.89
C VAL A 104 -0.38 -2.99 12.94
N ARG A 105 0.48 -2.69 13.93
CA ARG A 105 0.76 -3.61 15.04
C ARG A 105 -0.49 -3.97 15.81
N GLU A 106 -1.31 -2.98 16.16
CA GLU A 106 -2.55 -3.18 16.90
C GLU A 106 -3.52 -4.05 16.10
N ALA A 107 -3.71 -3.75 14.80
CA ALA A 107 -4.57 -4.54 13.93
C ALA A 107 -4.10 -6.01 13.82
N LEU A 108 -2.79 -6.25 13.74
CA LEU A 108 -2.23 -7.61 13.70
C LEU A 108 -2.34 -8.34 15.05
N ALA A 109 -2.24 -7.62 16.17
CA ALA A 109 -2.37 -8.17 17.51
C ALA A 109 -3.81 -8.57 17.86
N GLN A 110 -4.81 -8.01 17.18
CA GLN A 110 -6.22 -8.40 17.34
C GLN A 110 -6.56 -9.78 16.75
N ARG A 111 -5.60 -10.50 16.15
CA ARG A 111 -5.78 -11.92 15.84
C ARG A 111 -6.02 -12.68 17.15
N GLU A 112 -7.22 -13.24 17.32
CA GLU A 112 -7.45 -14.28 18.31
C GLU A 112 -6.35 -15.33 18.15
N ALA A 113 -5.51 -15.48 19.18
CA ALA A 113 -4.61 -16.61 19.25
C ALA A 113 -5.49 -17.87 19.17
N PRO A 114 -5.22 -18.84 18.27
CA PRO A 114 -5.92 -20.11 18.33
C PRO A 114 -5.75 -20.63 19.76
N SER A 115 -6.87 -20.82 20.44
CA SER A 115 -6.90 -21.38 21.80
C SER A 115 -6.16 -22.71 21.73
N VAL A 116 -4.92 -22.73 22.23
CA VAL A 116 -4.12 -23.95 22.32
C VAL A 116 -4.78 -24.79 23.41
N GLN A 117 -5.74 -25.61 23.01
CA GLN A 117 -6.20 -26.75 23.80
C GLN A 117 -5.03 -27.73 23.82
N TRP A 118 -4.12 -27.57 24.79
CA TRP A 118 -3.32 -28.71 25.20
C TRP A 118 -4.34 -29.75 25.71
N ALA A 119 -4.56 -30.80 24.94
CA ALA A 119 -5.14 -32.00 25.50
C ALA A 119 -4.05 -32.59 26.40
N VAL A 120 -4.16 -32.41 27.71
CA VAL A 120 -3.47 -33.31 28.64
C VAL A 120 -4.08 -34.67 28.39
N SER A 121 -3.32 -35.52 27.69
CA SER A 121 -3.61 -36.94 27.60
C SER A 121 -3.56 -37.52 29.01
N GLN A 122 -4.71 -37.98 29.49
CA GLN A 122 -4.79 -38.97 30.55
C GLN A 122 -4.45 -40.35 30.00
#